data_AF-A0A3C0ZW37-F1
#
_entry.id   AF-A0A3C0ZW37-F1
#
_cell.length_a   1.000
_cell.length_b   1.000
_cell.length_c   1.000
_cell.angle_alpha   90.00
_cell.angle_beta   90.00
_cell.angle_gamma   90.00
#
_symmetry.space_group_name_H-M   'P 1'
#
loop_
_entity.id
_entity.type
_entity.pdbx_description
1 polymer ?
#
loop_
_entity_poly.entity_id
_entity_poly.type
_entity_poly.pdbx_seq_one_letter_code
_entity_poly.pdbx_strand_id
1 'polypeptide(L)' 'MKTDEKKTEYLCIGLLAHVDAGKTTLSEAILHRTGAIRSAGRVDHGDAFLDTDAMERDRGITIFSKQASFTTHPAQR' A
#
# COMPACT_ATOMS: atom_id res chain seq x y z
N MET A 1 -19.10 -16.90 31.16
CA MET A 1 -19.10 -16.40 29.77
C MET A 1 -17.70 -15.90 29.49
N LYS A 2 -16.83 -16.72 28.87
CA LYS A 2 -15.46 -16.31 28.52
C LYS A 2 -15.55 -15.65 27.15
N THR A 3 -15.24 -14.36 27.08
CA THR A 3 -15.11 -13.64 25.83
C THR A 3 -13.81 -14.09 25.18
N ASP A 4 -13.89 -14.81 24.07
CA ASP A 4 -12.72 -15.15 23.26
C ASP A 4 -12.11 -13.85 22.70
N GLU A 5 -11.02 -13.39 23.30
CA GLU A 5 -10.18 -12.33 22.72
C GLU A 5 -9.48 -12.88 21.48
N LYS A 6 -9.98 -12.53 20.30
CA LYS A 6 -9.28 -12.82 19.05
C LYS A 6 -7.95 -12.05 19.02
N LYS A 7 -6.84 -12.78 19.12
CA LYS A 7 -5.49 -12.24 18.98
C LYS A 7 -5.33 -11.61 17.59
N THR A 8 -5.03 -10.32 17.55
CA THR A 8 -4.70 -9.61 16.30
C THR A 8 -3.20 -9.73 16.06
N GLU A 9 -2.83 -10.49 15.04
CA GLU A 9 -1.43 -10.61 14.62
C GLU A 9 -1.08 -9.46 13.67
N TYR A 10 0.01 -8.76 13.96
CA TYR A 10 0.53 -7.70 13.10
C TYR A 10 1.68 -8.24 12.24
N LEU A 11 1.65 -7.93 10.95
CA LEU A 11 2.72 -8.26 10.01
C LEU A 11 3.30 -6.97 9.41
N CYS A 12 4.58 -6.72 9.66
CA CYS A 12 5.32 -5.60 9.06
C CYS A 12 6.08 -6.10 7.83
N ILE A 13 5.85 -5.47 6.68
CA ILE A 13 6.47 -5.84 5.40
C ILE A 13 7.20 -4.62 4.82
N GLY A 14 8.42 -4.84 4.32
CA GLY A 14 9.15 -3.85 3.52
C GLY A 14 9.16 -4.21 2.04
N LEU A 15 8.87 -3.24 1.17
CA LEU A 15 8.91 -3.38 -0.28
C LEU A 15 10.18 -2.69 -0.84
N LEU A 16 11.17 -3.49 -1.23
CA LEU A 16 12.42 -3.01 -1.84
C LEU A 16 12.58 -3.58 -3.24
N ALA A 17 12.90 -2.73 -4.22
CA ALA A 17 13.16 -3.10 -5.60
C ALA A 17 13.85 -1.95 -6.35
N HIS A 18 14.40 -2.26 -7.53
CA HIS A 18 15.03 -1.29 -8.42
C HIS A 18 14.07 -0.18 -8.86
N VAL A 19 14.62 0.96 -9.31
CA VAL A 19 13.81 2.05 -9.90
C VAL A 19 12.97 1.49 -11.05
N ASP A 20 11.74 1.97 -11.19
CA ASP A 20 10.74 1.54 -12.18
C ASP A 20 10.29 0.06 -12.11
N ALA A 21 10.69 -0.70 -11.09
CA ALA A 21 10.22 -2.08 -10.89
C ALA A 21 8.75 -2.19 -10.43
N GLY A 22 8.01 -1.07 -10.33
CA GLY A 22 6.59 -1.06 -9.95
C GLY A 22 6.30 -1.26 -8.47
N LYS A 23 7.25 -0.98 -7.56
CA LYS A 23 7.05 -1.08 -6.10
C LYS A 23 5.80 -0.37 -5.63
N THR A 24 5.67 0.88 -6.04
CA THR A 24 4.60 1.77 -5.59
C THR A 24 3.27 1.35 -6.21
N THR A 25 3.27 0.97 -7.50
CA THR A 25 2.10 0.38 -8.17
C THR A 25 1.61 -0.89 -7.44
N LEU A 26 2.52 -1.73 -6.96
CA LEU A 26 2.16 -2.91 -6.17
C LEU A 26 1.57 -2.53 -4.81
N SER A 27 2.15 -1.57 -4.09
CA SER A 27 1.57 -1.12 -2.82
C SER A 27 0.17 -0.52 -3.00
N GLU A 28 -0.05 0.30 -4.04
CA GLU A 28 -1.37 0.83 -4.38
C GLU A 28 -2.38 -0.29 -4.65
N ALA A 29 -1.97 -1.32 -5.41
CA ALA A 29 -2.82 -2.47 -5.69
C ALA A 29 -3.18 -3.28 -4.43
N ILE A 30 -2.24 -3.46 -3.50
CA ILE A 30 -2.47 -4.13 -2.21
C ILE A 30 -3.50 -3.34 -1.39
N LEU A 31 -3.28 -2.03 -1.25
CA LEU A 31 -4.17 -1.16 -0.48
C LEU A 31 -5.57 -1.11 -1.09
N HIS A 32 -5.67 -1.06 -2.42
CA HIS A 32 -6.96 -1.07 -3.11
C HIS A 32 -7.68 -2.41 -2.93
N ARG A 33 -6.99 -3.54 -3.12
CA ARG A 33 -7.58 -4.88 -2.96
C ARG A 33 -8.02 -5.18 -1.54
N THR A 34 -7.41 -4.54 -0.55
CA THR A 34 -7.76 -4.68 0.87
C THR A 34 -8.81 -3.66 1.31
N GLY A 35 -9.24 -2.76 0.42
CA GLY A 35 -10.22 -1.72 0.71
C GLY A 35 -9.67 -0.55 1.53
N ALA A 36 -8.35 -0.48 1.76
CA ALA A 36 -7.70 0.62 2.47
C ALA A 36 -7.74 1.94 1.68
N ILE A 37 -7.77 1.87 0.34
CA ILE A 37 -7.99 3.01 -0.56
C ILE A 37 -9.12 2.71 -1.55
N ARG A 38 -9.80 3.76 -2.02
CA ARG A 38 -10.97 3.65 -2.92
C ARG A 38 -10.63 3.33 -4.37
N SER A 39 -9.44 3.71 -4.82
CA SER A 39 -8.95 3.49 -6.18
C SER A 39 -7.45 3.23 -6.11
N ALA A 40 -6.96 2.31 -6.94
CA ALA A 40 -5.51 2.12 -7.11
C ALA A 40 -4.96 3.24 -8.01
N GLY A 41 -4.03 4.03 -7.48
CA GLY A 41 -3.28 4.99 -8.27
C GLY A 41 -2.04 4.38 -8.93
N ARG A 42 -1.34 5.19 -9.70
CA ARG A 42 -0.10 4.88 -10.40
C ARG A 42 0.86 6.06 -10.35
N VAL A 43 2.14 5.74 -10.18
CA VAL A 43 3.18 6.77 -10.04
C VAL A 43 3.38 7.52 -11.35
N ASP A 44 3.38 6.82 -12.48
CA ASP A 44 3.52 7.40 -13.82
C ASP A 44 2.32 8.24 -14.25
N HIS A 45 1.16 8.07 -13.61
CA HIS A 45 -0.01 8.92 -13.80
C HIS A 45 -0.08 10.08 -12.80
N GLY A 46 0.85 10.13 -11.83
CA GLY A 46 0.88 11.16 -10.79
C GLY A 46 -0.28 11.09 -9.79
N ASP A 47 -1.06 10.01 -9.79
CA ASP A 47 -2.25 9.82 -8.96
C ASP A 47 -2.09 8.74 -7.88
N ALA A 48 -0.87 8.19 -7.72
CA ALA A 48 -0.52 7.29 -6.62
C ALA A 48 -0.88 7.92 -5.26
N PHE A 49 -1.67 7.21 -4.47
CA PHE A 49 -2.11 7.67 -3.15
C PHE A 49 -0.93 7.89 -2.20
N LEU A 50 0.08 7.03 -2.28
CA LEU A 50 1.27 7.09 -1.42
C LEU A 50 2.22 8.26 -1.76
N ASP A 51 2.23 8.72 -3.02
CA ASP A 51 3.09 9.82 -3.46
C ASP A 51 2.35 11.15 -3.31
N THR A 52 2.45 11.74 -2.12
CA THR A 52 1.81 13.02 -1.77
C THR A 52 2.69 14.24 -2.03
N ASP A 53 3.99 14.04 -2.24
CA ASP A 53 4.92 15.14 -2.52
C ASP A 53 4.82 15.60 -3.98
N ALA A 54 4.87 16.92 -4.19
CA ALA A 54 4.75 17.49 -5.52
C ALA A 54 5.88 17.07 -6.47
N MET A 55 7.10 16.88 -5.96
CA MET A 55 8.23 16.42 -6.78
C MET A 55 8.10 14.95 -7.16
N GLU A 56 7.56 14.12 -6.27
CA GLU A 56 7.28 12.70 -6.56
C GLU A 56 6.28 12.58 -7.72
N ARG A 57 5.20 13.35 -7.67
CA ARG A 57 4.16 13.38 -8.73
C ARG A 57 4.67 13.94 -10.04
N ASP A 58 5.40 15.04 -10.01
CA ASP A 58 5.96 15.68 -11.21
C ASP A 58 6.96 14.78 -11.94
N ARG A 59 7.76 14.02 -11.18
CA ARG A 59 8.79 13.15 -11.73
C ARG A 59 8.32 11.72 -12.00
N GLY A 60 7.15 11.33 -11.50
CA GLY A 60 6.68 9.95 -11.59
C GLY A 60 7.61 8.95 -10.89
N ILE A 61 8.20 9.33 -9.74
CA ILE A 61 9.06 8.46 -8.93
C ILE A 61 8.73 8.59 -7.43
N THR A 62 8.97 7.53 -6.66
CA THR A 62 8.92 7.58 -5.20
C THR A 62 10.30 7.94 -4.65
N ILE A 63 10.40 9.06 -3.93
CA ILE A 63 11.64 9.60 -3.38
C ILE A 63 11.76 9.27 -1.90
N PHE A 64 10.64 9.36 -1.18
CA PHE A 64 10.58 9.14 0.27
C PHE A 64 9.93 7.80 0.60
N SER A 65 10.39 7.19 1.70
CA SER A 65 9.72 6.01 2.26
C SER A 65 8.31 6.38 2.71
N LYS A 66 7.33 5.56 2.31
CA LYS A 66 5.93 5.69 2.72
C LYS A 66 5.52 4.47 3.54
N GLN A 67 4.58 4.67 4.45
CA GLN A 67 3.99 3.60 5.24
C GLN A 67 2.48 3.58 5.05
N ALA A 68 1.91 2.37 5.05
CA ALA A 68 0.48 2.18 5.01
C ALA A 68 0.10 0.95 5.83
N SER A 69 -1.08 0.99 6.43
CA SER A 69 -1.68 -0.12 7.16
C SER A 69 -2.93 -0.59 6.43
N PHE A 70 -3.14 -1.90 6.42
CA PHE A 70 -4.35 -2.51 5.87
C PHE A 70 -4.69 -3.77 6.65
N THR A 71 -5.96 -4.16 6.62
CA THR A 71 -6.43 -5.42 7.19
C THR A 71 -6.72 -6.38 6.07
N THR A 72 -6.17 -7.59 6.16
CA THR A 72 -6.57 -8.68 5.27
C THR A 72 -7.69 -9.46 5.93
N HIS A 73 -8.75 -9.72 5.18
CA HIS A 73 -9.69 -10.77 5.55
C HIS A 73 -9.14 -12.10 5.03
N PRO A 74 -9.28 -13.20 5.78
CA PRO A 74 -8.89 -14.51 5.29
C PRO A 74 -9.60 -14.77 3.96
N ALA A 75 -8.81 -15.15 2.95
CA ALA A 75 -9.34 -15.45 1.62
C ALA A 75 -10.41 -16.53 1.75
N GLN A 76 -11.65 -16.21 1.37
CA GLN A 76 -12.70 -17.21 1.21
C GLN A 76 -12.27 -18.09 0.03
N ARG A 77 -11.76 -19.29 0.32
CA ARG A 77 -11.53 -20.34 -0.67
C ARG A 77 -12.81 -21.14 -0.87
#